data_AF-A0A937CZY9-F1
#
_entry.id   AF-A0A937CZY9-F1
#
_cell.length_a   1.000
_cell.length_b   1.000
_cell.length_c   1.000
_cell.angle_alpha   90.00
_cell.angle_beta   90.00
_cell.angle_gamma   90.00
#
_symmetry.space_group_name_H-M   'P 1'
#
loop_
_entity.id
_entity.type
_entity.pdbx_description
1 polymer ?
#
loop_
_entity_poly.entity_id
_entity_poly.type
_entity_poly.pdbx_seq_one_letter_code
_entity_poly.pdbx_strand_id
1 'polypeptide(L)'
;WMWGRLAEWFGLEPAPFDGSALPLEEQMKADAPIWRRIAEREGLAEPDLGRLASPWHTDADLGRPIEVVTDMSKSRRLGFTAYQPTDDAFFDLFAELRADRLIP
;
A
#
# COMPACT_ATOMS: atom_id res chain seq x y z
N TRP A 1 -3.00 -11.87 7.37
CA TRP A 1 -1.55 -12.01 7.63
C TRP A 1 -0.78 -10.76 7.22
N MET A 2 -0.65 -10.44 5.91
CA MET A 2 0.07 -9.24 5.45
C MET A 2 -0.51 -7.92 6.01
N TRP A 3 -1.84 -7.75 5.99
CA TRP A 3 -2.50 -6.55 6.50
C TRP A 3 -2.10 -6.19 7.95
N GLY A 4 -1.97 -7.20 8.82
CA GLY A 4 -1.54 -6.98 10.20
C GLY A 4 -0.11 -6.47 10.31
N ARG A 5 0.80 -6.93 9.43
CA ARG A 5 2.19 -6.45 9.38
C ARG A 5 2.28 -5.01 8.89
N LEU A 6 1.48 -4.64 7.90
CA LEU A 6 1.40 -3.25 7.43
C LEU A 6 0.90 -2.35 8.55
N ALA A 7 -0.19 -2.74 9.24
CA ALA A 7 -0.73 -1.98 10.36
C ALA A 7 0.30 -1.82 11.51
N GLU A 8 0.99 -2.90 11.89
CA GLU A 8 2.03 -2.88 12.92
C GLU A 8 3.18 -1.92 12.58
N TRP A 9 3.62 -1.88 11.31
CA TRP A 9 4.66 -0.94 10.87
C TRP A 9 4.25 0.53 11.07
N PHE A 10 2.96 0.84 10.90
CA PHE A 10 2.39 2.15 11.18
C PHE A 10 1.96 2.35 12.65
N GLY A 11 2.16 1.36 13.52
CA GLY A 11 1.74 1.41 14.92
C GLY A 11 0.21 1.39 15.11
N LEU A 12 -0.51 0.77 14.18
CA LEU A 12 -1.97 0.68 14.16
C LEU A 12 -2.45 -0.74 14.50
N GLU A 13 -3.62 -0.82 15.14
CA GLU A 13 -4.33 -2.10 15.30
C GLU A 13 -5.14 -2.40 14.03
N PRO A 14 -4.91 -3.54 13.36
CA PRO A 14 -5.65 -3.89 12.15
C PRO A 14 -7.10 -4.26 12.46
N ALA A 15 -8.06 -3.66 11.74
CA ALA A 15 -9.45 -4.06 11.82
C ALA A 15 -9.66 -5.51 11.32
N PRO A 16 -10.57 -6.29 11.94
CA PRO A 16 -10.94 -7.61 11.41
C PRO A 16 -11.69 -7.46 10.08
N PHE A 17 -11.53 -8.46 9.21
CA PHE A 17 -12.32 -8.56 7.98
C PHE A 17 -13.55 -9.45 8.23
N ASP A 18 -14.74 -8.89 8.06
CA ASP A 18 -16.01 -9.57 8.32
C ASP A 18 -16.58 -10.30 7.08
N GLY A 19 -15.87 -10.24 5.96
CA GLY A 19 -16.29 -10.83 4.68
C GLY A 19 -17.01 -9.85 3.75
N SER A 20 -17.31 -8.63 4.20
CA SER A 20 -17.92 -7.61 3.36
C SER A 20 -16.85 -6.77 2.64
N ALA A 21 -17.04 -6.54 1.34
CA ALA A 21 -16.16 -5.64 0.59
C ALA A 21 -16.37 -4.20 1.05
N LEU A 22 -15.27 -3.51 1.33
CA LEU A 22 -15.25 -2.11 1.72
C LEU A 22 -14.40 -1.34 0.70
N PRO A 23 -15.00 -0.79 -0.37
CA PRO A 23 -14.24 -0.11 -1.42
C PRO A 23 -13.47 1.09 -0.86
N LEU A 24 -12.17 1.14 -1.14
CA LEU A 24 -11.29 2.21 -0.72
C LEU A 24 -11.65 3.54 -1.42
N GLU A 25 -12.15 3.49 -2.66
CA GLU A 25 -12.64 4.68 -3.35
C GLU A 25 -13.77 5.37 -2.59
N GLU A 26 -14.69 4.60 -1.99
CA GLU A 26 -15.76 5.13 -1.14
C GLU A 26 -15.23 5.67 0.19
N GLN A 27 -14.32 4.94 0.82
CA GLN A 27 -13.73 5.34 2.11
C GLN A 27 -12.94 6.65 2.00
N MET A 28 -12.18 6.84 0.91
CA MET A 28 -11.26 7.97 0.76
C MET A 28 -11.88 9.22 0.10
N LYS A 29 -13.19 9.22 -0.23
CA LYS A 29 -13.84 10.33 -0.96
C LYS A 29 -13.63 11.71 -0.33
N ALA A 30 -13.53 11.76 1.00
CA ALA A 30 -13.42 12.99 1.77
C ALA A 30 -12.01 13.24 2.34
N ASP A 31 -11.01 12.44 1.94
CA ASP A 31 -9.71 12.45 2.60
C ASP A 31 -8.73 13.47 2.04
N ALA A 32 -8.95 14.01 0.83
CA ALA A 32 -8.03 14.99 0.24
C ALA A 32 -7.76 16.22 1.14
N PRO A 33 -8.77 16.85 1.79
CA PRO A 33 -8.53 17.92 2.76
C PRO A 33 -7.91 17.44 4.08
N ILE A 34 -8.08 16.17 4.46
CA ILE A 34 -7.44 15.58 5.64
C ILE A 34 -5.95 15.40 5.36
N TRP A 35 -5.60 14.78 4.23
CA TRP A 35 -4.23 14.57 3.80
C TRP A 35 -3.47 15.88 3.67
N ARG A 36 -4.05 16.90 3.01
CA ARG A 36 -3.41 18.21 2.88
C ARG A 36 -2.98 18.80 4.22
N ARG A 37 -3.85 18.71 5.24
CA ARG A 37 -3.54 19.19 6.60
C ARG A 37 -2.41 18.39 7.26
N ILE A 38 -2.36 17.09 7.02
CA ILE A 38 -1.25 16.24 7.50
C ILE A 38 0.04 16.63 6.79
N ALA A 39 0.00 16.74 5.46
CA ALA A 39 1.16 17.12 4.65
C ALA A 39 1.72 18.48 5.05
N GLU A 40 0.88 19.48 5.28
CA GLU A 40 1.30 20.80 5.77
C GLU A 40 1.90 20.73 7.19
N ARG A 41 1.27 19.98 8.10
CA ARG A 41 1.72 19.84 9.49
C ARG A 41 3.07 19.13 9.60
N GLU A 42 3.27 18.06 8.84
CA GLU A 42 4.48 17.24 8.86
C GLU A 42 5.55 17.73 7.85
N GLY A 43 5.21 18.69 6.99
CA GLY A 43 6.08 19.23 5.94
C GLY A 43 6.38 18.20 4.84
N LEU A 44 5.38 17.46 4.39
CA LEU A 44 5.53 16.44 3.34
C LEU A 44 5.71 17.08 1.96
N ALA A 45 6.37 16.36 1.07
CA ALA A 45 6.74 16.82 -0.27
C ALA A 45 5.53 16.97 -1.21
N GLU A 46 4.44 16.21 -0.98
CA GLU A 46 3.27 16.20 -1.86
C GLU A 46 1.95 16.31 -1.06
N PRO A 47 1.28 17.47 -1.07
CA PRO A 47 0.01 17.67 -0.38
C PRO A 47 -1.22 17.24 -1.18
N ASP A 48 -1.09 16.88 -2.47
CA ASP A 48 -2.19 16.41 -3.30
C ASP A 48 -2.32 14.88 -3.23
N LEU A 49 -3.33 14.41 -2.49
CA LEU A 49 -3.62 12.98 -2.31
C LEU A 49 -3.86 12.26 -3.64
N GLY A 50 -4.46 12.93 -4.63
CA GLY A 50 -4.76 12.34 -5.95
C GLY A 50 -3.51 12.08 -6.80
N ARG A 51 -2.37 12.69 -6.46
CA ARG A 51 -1.07 12.40 -7.09
C ARG A 51 -0.33 11.23 -6.43
N LEU A 52 -0.69 10.90 -5.19
CA LEU A 52 -0.05 9.84 -4.40
C LEU A 52 -0.80 8.51 -4.49
N ALA A 53 -2.13 8.56 -4.48
CA ALA A 53 -2.96 7.37 -4.38
C ALA A 53 -4.12 7.40 -5.38
N SER A 54 -4.40 6.23 -5.94
CA SER A 54 -5.54 5.96 -6.81
C SER A 54 -6.38 4.83 -6.20
N PRO A 55 -7.40 5.16 -5.38
CA PRO A 55 -8.13 4.17 -4.59
C PRO A 55 -8.77 3.05 -5.43
N TRP A 56 -9.29 3.39 -6.61
CA TRP A 56 -9.91 2.44 -7.53
C TRP A 56 -8.98 1.30 -7.96
N HIS A 57 -7.67 1.55 -8.08
CA HIS A 57 -6.70 0.51 -8.42
C HIS A 57 -6.59 -0.52 -7.28
N THR A 58 -6.62 -0.05 -6.03
CA THR A 58 -6.61 -0.95 -4.86
C THR A 58 -7.89 -1.78 -4.81
N ASP A 59 -9.04 -1.19 -5.13
CA ASP A 59 -10.31 -1.92 -5.22
C ASP A 59 -10.28 -3.00 -6.31
N ALA A 60 -9.65 -2.70 -7.45
CA ALA A 60 -9.48 -3.67 -8.53
C ALA A 60 -8.54 -4.83 -8.16
N ASP A 61 -7.58 -4.62 -7.27
CA ASP A 61 -6.65 -5.65 -6.83
C ASP A 61 -7.19 -6.48 -5.64
N LEU A 62 -7.70 -5.82 -4.60
CA LEU A 62 -8.24 -6.48 -3.40
C LEU A 62 -9.64 -7.08 -3.62
N GLY A 63 -10.38 -6.60 -4.63
CA GLY A 63 -11.72 -7.08 -4.96
C GLY A 63 -11.78 -8.32 -5.84
N ARG A 64 -10.63 -8.90 -6.24
CA ARG A 64 -10.59 -10.08 -7.12
C ARG A 64 -11.14 -11.30 -6.38
N PRO A 65 -12.08 -12.07 -6.98
CA PRO A 65 -12.59 -13.29 -6.36
C PRO A 65 -11.65 -14.48 -6.54
N ILE A 66 -10.43 -14.25 -7.01
CA ILE A 66 -9.44 -15.25 -7.37
C ILE A 66 -8.03 -14.78 -7.01
N GLU A 67 -7.18 -15.74 -6.69
CA GLU A 67 -5.76 -15.49 -6.52
C GLU A 67 -5.04 -15.47 -7.87
N VAL A 68 -4.11 -14.53 -8.02
CA VAL A 68 -3.29 -14.39 -9.22
C VAL A 68 -1.83 -14.59 -8.84
N VAL A 69 -1.26 -15.74 -9.20
CA VAL A 69 0.15 -16.07 -8.98
C VAL A 69 0.83 -16.31 -10.32
N THR A 70 2.02 -15.74 -10.51
CA THR A 70 2.80 -15.89 -11.74
C THR A 70 4.01 -16.78 -11.50
N ASP A 71 4.29 -17.68 -12.45
CA ASP A 71 5.43 -18.59 -12.38
C ASP A 71 6.73 -17.89 -12.79
N MET A 72 7.73 -17.94 -11.90
CA MET A 72 9.08 -17.43 -12.15
C MET A 72 10.04 -18.51 -12.67
N SER A 73 9.58 -19.74 -12.92
CA SER A 73 10.46 -20.85 -13.30
C SER A 73 11.21 -20.58 -14.61
N LYS A 74 10.59 -19.91 -15.59
CA LYS A 74 11.28 -19.54 -16.84
C LYS A 74 12.46 -18.60 -16.57
N SER A 75 12.24 -17.54 -15.80
CA SER A 75 13.30 -16.58 -15.43
C SER A 75 14.43 -17.28 -14.67
N ARG A 76 14.09 -18.17 -13.73
CA ARG A 76 15.08 -18.94 -12.95
C ARG A 76 15.89 -19.90 -13.82
N ARG A 77 15.25 -20.61 -14.76
CA ARG A 77 15.94 -21.47 -15.74
C ARG A 77 16.89 -20.69 -16.65
N LEU A 78 16.61 -19.41 -16.89
CA LEU A 78 17.46 -18.49 -17.66
C LEU A 78 18.48 -17.74 -16.81
N GLY A 79 18.65 -18.11 -15.53
CA GLY A 79 19.69 -17.58 -14.65
C GLY A 79 19.28 -16.41 -13.74
N PHE A 80 18.04 -15.94 -13.80
CA PHE A 80 17.56 -14.92 -12.87
C PHE A 80 17.09 -15.55 -11.56
N THR A 81 17.93 -15.48 -10.52
CA THR A 81 17.68 -16.10 -9.21
C THR A 81 17.30 -15.11 -8.11
N ALA A 82 17.27 -13.81 -8.41
CA ALA A 82 16.93 -12.77 -7.44
C ALA A 82 15.53 -12.99 -6.83
N TYR A 83 15.38 -12.59 -5.58
CA TYR A 83 14.17 -12.72 -4.80
C TYR A 83 14.16 -11.65 -3.72
N GLN A 84 12.98 -11.10 -3.43
CA GLN A 84 12.74 -10.23 -2.30
C GLN A 84 11.48 -10.75 -1.58
N PRO A 85 11.55 -11.00 -0.26
CA PRO A 85 10.36 -11.25 0.55
C PRO A 85 9.37 -10.09 0.40
N THR A 86 8.09 -10.39 0.21
CA THR A 86 7.07 -9.36 -0.06
C THR A 86 6.91 -8.39 1.11
N ASP A 87 7.00 -8.90 2.34
CA ASP A 87 7.00 -8.10 3.56
C ASP A 87 8.18 -7.13 3.61
N ASP A 88 9.41 -7.62 3.37
CA ASP A 88 10.59 -6.76 3.30
C ASP A 88 10.45 -5.70 2.20
N ALA A 89 9.92 -6.06 1.03
CA ALA A 89 9.69 -5.11 -0.06
C ALA A 89 8.74 -3.96 0.32
N PHE A 90 7.69 -4.23 1.09
CA PHE A 90 6.80 -3.18 1.61
C PHE A 90 7.52 -2.29 2.63
N PHE A 91 8.29 -2.87 3.55
CA PHE A 91 8.99 -2.11 4.58
C PHE A 91 10.10 -1.22 4.00
N ASP A 92 10.85 -1.73 3.02
CA ASP A 92 11.84 -0.97 2.26
C ASP A 92 11.17 0.21 1.55
N LEU A 93 10.05 -0.02 0.86
CA LEU A 93 9.27 1.03 0.21
C LEU A 93 8.79 2.09 1.22
N PHE A 94 8.25 1.69 2.37
CA PHE A 94 7.78 2.66 3.35
C PHE A 94 8.92 3.48 3.97
N ALA A 95 10.09 2.87 4.17
CA ALA A 95 11.28 3.58 4.62
C ALA A 95 11.74 4.61 3.57
N GLU A 96 11.71 4.26 2.28
CA GLU A 96 12.01 5.16 1.17
C GLU A 96 11.00 6.32 1.10
N LEU A 97 9.70 6.03 1.15
CA LEU A 97 8.65 7.07 1.14
C LEU A 97 8.77 8.04 2.32
N ARG A 98 9.22 7.58 3.50
CA ARG A 98 9.55 8.45 4.65
C ARG A 98 10.77 9.31 4.38
N ALA A 99 11.84 8.72 3.85
CA ALA A 99 13.06 9.45 3.51
C ALA A 99 12.79 10.56 2.49
N ASP A 100 11.91 10.29 1.53
CA ASP A 100 11.46 11.24 0.50
C ASP A 100 10.38 12.22 0.98
N ARG A 101 9.95 12.10 2.25
CA ARG A 101 8.90 12.91 2.88
C ARG A 101 7.56 12.83 2.13
N LEU A 102 7.24 11.69 1.51
CA LEU A 102 5.93 11.45 0.89
C LEU A 102 4.90 10.94 1.91
N ILE A 103 5.37 10.29 2.97
CA ILE A 103 4.58 9.92 4.15
C ILE A 103 5.30 10.38 5.43
N PRO A 104 4.58 10.57 6.56
CA PRO A 104 5.19 10.91 7.85
C PRO A 104 6.10 9.80 8.42
#